data_AF-A0A2D8KMD4-F1
#
_entry.id   AF-A0A2D8KMD4-F1
#
_cell.length_a   1.000
_cell.length_b   1.000
_cell.length_c   1.000
_cell.angle_alpha   90.00
_cell.angle_beta   90.00
_cell.angle_gamma   90.00
#
_symmetry.space_group_name_H-M   'P 1'
#
loop_
_entity.id
_entity.type
_entity.pdbx_description
1 polymer ?
#
loop_
_entity_poly.entity_id
_entity_poly.type
_entity_poly.pdbx_seq_one_letter_code
_entity_poly.pdbx_strand_id
1 'polypeptide(L)'
;MAGKVTDQTIGGSSFIRIDVPETSIQPAFSRMLNPSAIYAINPVTEEVMLHMAENIQNKPIQSWDIQEMQRKLLSLKSKDESEDYDD
;
A
#
# COMPACT_ATOMS: atom_id res chain seq x y z
N MET A 1 1.89 6.79 6.29
CA MET A 1 1.18 7.23 5.07
C MET A 1 1.00 8.73 5.14
N ALA A 2 0.94 9.42 4.01
CA ALA A 2 0.78 10.87 3.94
C ALA A 2 -0.27 11.18 2.87
N GLY A 3 -1.24 12.02 3.19
CA GLY A 3 -2.38 12.29 2.32
C GLY A 3 -3.36 13.27 2.93
N LYS A 4 -4.36 13.67 2.14
CA LYS A 4 -5.44 14.54 2.61
C LYS A 4 -6.38 13.75 3.51
N VAL A 5 -6.66 14.30 4.69
CA VAL A 5 -7.49 13.67 5.72
C VAL A 5 -8.91 14.23 5.65
N THR A 6 -9.91 13.36 5.60
CA THR A 6 -11.33 13.71 5.68
C THR A 6 -12.10 12.73 6.55
N ASP A 7 -13.23 13.15 7.11
CA ASP A 7 -14.17 12.25 7.77
C ASP A 7 -15.01 11.50 6.73
N GLN A 8 -15.25 10.21 6.96
CA GLN A 8 -16.11 9.38 6.11
C GLN A 8 -16.98 8.47 6.97
N THR A 9 -18.29 8.52 6.77
CA THR A 9 -19.23 7.59 7.42
C THR A 9 -19.57 6.44 6.48
N ILE A 10 -19.50 5.20 6.97
CA ILE A 10 -19.89 3.98 6.25
C ILE A 10 -20.65 3.07 7.23
N GLY A 11 -21.86 2.65 6.88
CA GLY A 11 -22.66 1.73 7.72
C GLY A 11 -22.93 2.25 9.13
N GLY A 12 -23.08 3.58 9.29
CA GLY A 12 -23.29 4.22 10.59
C GLY A 12 -22.02 4.35 11.45
N SER A 13 -20.87 3.87 10.98
CA SER A 13 -19.57 4.01 11.65
C SER A 13 -18.74 5.11 10.99
N SER A 14 -18.03 5.89 11.81
CA SER A 14 -17.11 6.93 11.33
C SER A 14 -15.70 6.37 11.10
N PHE A 15 -15.08 6.80 9.99
CA PHE A 15 -13.73 6.47 9.58
C PHE A 15 -12.96 7.74 9.22
N ILE A 16 -11.66 7.70 9.45
CA ILE A 16 -10.74 8.65 8.85
C ILE A 16 -10.38 8.16 7.46
N ARG A 17 -10.74 8.93 6.44
CA ARG A 17 -10.32 8.72 5.06
C ARG A 17 -9.01 9.47 4.81
N ILE A 18 -8.01 8.76 4.30
CA ILE A 18 -6.74 9.34 3.85
C ILE A 18 -6.64 9.14 2.34
N ASP A 19 -6.65 10.24 1.59
CA ASP A 19 -6.42 10.26 0.14
C ASP A 19 -4.93 10.53 -0.12
N VAL A 20 -4.22 9.50 -0.58
CA VAL A 20 -2.81 9.55 -0.93
C VAL A 20 -2.69 9.90 -2.42
N PRO A 21 -1.95 10.95 -2.79
CA PRO A 21 -1.74 11.31 -4.18
C PRO A 21 -0.88 10.27 -4.90
N GLU A 22 -0.86 10.34 -6.23
CA GLU A 22 0.07 9.56 -7.05
C GLU A 22 1.53 9.93 -6.73
N THR A 23 2.41 8.94 -6.74
CA THR A 23 3.85 9.09 -6.55
C THR A 23 4.60 8.41 -7.69
N SER A 24 5.92 8.54 -7.76
CA SER A 24 6.72 7.93 -8.85
C SER A 24 6.62 6.40 -8.93
N ILE A 25 6.21 5.74 -7.84
CA ILE A 25 6.16 4.28 -7.73
C ILE A 25 4.76 3.72 -7.52
N GLN A 26 3.76 4.55 -7.23
CA GLN A 26 2.40 4.06 -6.95
C GLN A 26 1.32 5.03 -7.43
N PRO A 27 0.22 4.54 -8.01
CA PRO A 27 -0.92 5.37 -8.36
C PRO A 27 -1.61 5.92 -7.11
N ALA A 28 -2.37 7.00 -7.28
CA ALA A 28 -3.18 7.56 -6.21
C ALA A 28 -4.15 6.53 -5.62
N PHE A 29 -4.35 6.55 -4.31
CA PHE A 29 -5.27 5.64 -3.63
C PHE A 29 -5.84 6.24 -2.34
N SER A 30 -6.94 5.66 -1.86
CA SER A 30 -7.56 6.04 -0.60
C SER A 30 -7.52 4.89 0.39
N ARG A 31 -7.36 5.21 1.68
CA ARG A 31 -7.49 4.23 2.78
C ARG A 31 -8.43 4.75 3.85
N MET A 32 -9.32 3.88 4.32
CA MET A 32 -10.22 4.13 5.44
C MET A 32 -9.63 3.52 6.71
N LEU A 33 -9.47 4.31 7.76
CA LEU A 33 -8.93 3.88 9.05
C LEU A 33 -9.96 4.09 10.15
N ASN A 34 -10.03 3.14 11.08
CA ASN A 34 -10.76 3.36 12.32
C ASN A 34 -10.04 4.46 13.12
N PRO A 35 -10.73 5.52 13.57
CA PRO A 35 -10.10 6.60 14.34
C PRO A 35 -9.34 6.11 15.57
N SER A 36 -9.86 5.08 16.25
CA SER A 36 -9.24 4.51 17.46
C SER A 36 -7.95 3.72 17.18
N ALA A 37 -7.63 3.42 15.93
CA ALA A 37 -6.39 2.74 15.54
C ALA A 37 -5.24 3.71 15.24
N ILE A 38 -5.50 5.02 15.31
CA ILE A 38 -4.52 6.07 14.96
C ILE A 38 -3.89 6.59 16.25
N TYR A 39 -2.57 6.45 16.37
CA TYR A 39 -1.83 7.01 17.49
C TYR A 39 -1.69 8.53 17.41
N ALA A 40 -1.36 9.05 16.22
CA ALA A 40 -1.17 10.48 16.00
C ALA A 40 -1.46 10.88 14.54
N ILE A 41 -1.87 12.14 14.35
CA ILE A 41 -1.97 12.82 13.06
C ILE A 41 -1.09 14.07 13.15
N ASN A 42 -0.20 14.24 12.18
CA ASN A 42 0.69 15.39 12.10
C ASN A 42 0.25 16.29 10.94
N PRO A 43 -0.46 17.40 11.19
CA PRO A 43 -0.77 18.38 10.16
C PRO A 43 0.52 18.99 9.61
N VAL A 44 0.62 19.04 8.28
CA VAL A 44 1.78 19.60 7.56
C VAL A 44 1.29 20.37 6.34
N THR A 45 2.18 21.12 5.70
CA THR A 45 1.88 21.75 4.41
C THR A 45 1.72 20.69 3.31
N GLU A 46 1.04 21.07 2.23
CA GLU A 46 0.85 20.19 1.06
C GLU A 46 2.19 19.78 0.45
N GLU A 47 3.14 20.70 0.33
CA GLU A 47 4.50 20.42 -0.16
C GLU A 47 5.20 19.33 0.66
N VAL A 48 5.17 19.42 1.99
CA VAL A 48 5.76 18.42 2.89
C VAL A 48 5.03 17.08 2.78
N MET A 49 3.70 17.12 2.65
CA MET A 49 2.88 15.91 2.46
C MET A 49 3.25 15.18 1.16
N LEU A 50 3.41 15.91 0.04
CA LEU A 50 3.80 15.35 -1.26
C LEU A 50 5.19 14.70 -1.19
N HIS A 51 6.18 15.40 -0.61
CA HIS A 51 7.50 14.82 -0.40
C HIS A 51 7.48 13.59 0.49
N MET A 52 6.66 13.57 1.54
CA MET A 52 6.55 12.41 2.41
C MET A 52 5.82 11.26 1.72
N ALA A 53 4.79 11.53 0.92
CA ALA A 53 4.06 10.51 0.16
C ALA A 53 5.00 9.76 -0.81
N GLU A 54 5.91 10.47 -1.48
CA GLU A 54 6.91 9.90 -2.38
C GLU A 54 7.86 8.92 -1.65
N ASN A 55 8.26 9.26 -0.43
CA ASN A 55 9.20 8.46 0.36
C ASN A 55 8.52 7.29 1.10
N ILE A 56 7.20 7.37 1.36
CA ILE A 56 6.47 6.29 2.03
C ILE A 56 6.04 5.24 0.99
N GLN A 57 6.83 4.16 0.90
CA GLN A 57 6.57 3.02 0.01
C GLN A 57 5.48 2.05 0.52
N ASN A 58 4.37 2.57 1.05
CA ASN A 58 3.31 1.74 1.63
C ASN A 58 2.20 1.49 0.59
N LYS A 59 2.46 0.63 -0.39
CA LYS A 59 1.50 0.30 -1.47
C LYS A 59 0.40 -0.67 -1.00
N PRO A 60 -0.88 -0.47 -1.36
CA PRO A 60 -1.90 -1.51 -1.27
C PRO A 60 -1.53 -2.71 -2.16
N ILE A 61 -1.87 -3.93 -1.74
CA ILE A 61 -1.75 -5.11 -2.61
C ILE A 61 -2.82 -5.01 -3.70
N GLN A 62 -2.36 -5.03 -4.94
CA GLN A 62 -3.16 -5.00 -6.16
C GLN A 62 -3.52 -6.43 -6.58
N SER A 63 -4.62 -6.63 -7.31
CA SER A 63 -5.01 -7.98 -7.77
C SER A 63 -3.95 -8.66 -8.65
N TRP A 64 -3.14 -7.89 -9.38
CA TRP A 64 -2.04 -8.43 -10.20
C TRP A 64 -0.77 -8.76 -9.41
N ASP A 65 -0.57 -8.15 -8.22
CA ASP A 65 0.59 -8.47 -7.37
C ASP A 65 0.58 -9.98 -7.00
N ILE A 66 -0.62 -10.57 -6.88
CA ILE A 66 -0.80 -12.00 -6.62
C ILE A 66 -0.32 -12.85 -7.81
N GLN A 67 -0.62 -12.45 -9.04
CA GLN A 67 -0.19 -13.18 -10.23
C GLN A 67 1.33 -13.15 -10.38
N GLU A 68 1.95 -12.00 -10.08
CA GLU A 68 3.41 -11.88 -10.11
C GLU A 68 4.07 -12.71 -9.02
N MET A 69 3.50 -12.71 -7.81
CA MET A 69 3.94 -13.58 -6.72
C MET A 69 3.84 -15.07 -7.11
N GLN A 70 2.73 -15.50 -7.71
CA GLN A 70 2.54 -16.87 -8.18
C GLN A 70 3.56 -17.26 -9.25
N ARG A 71 3.84 -16.39 -10.23
CA ARG A 71 4.89 -16.63 -11.24
C ARG A 71 6.25 -16.82 -10.59
N LYS A 72 6.60 -15.98 -9.62
CA LYS A 72 7.87 -16.09 -8.87
C LYS A 72 7.96 -17.41 -8.12
N LEU A 73 6.91 -17.79 -7.39
CA LEU A 73 6.85 -19.05 -6.64
C LEU A 73 6.99 -20.27 -7.56
N LEU A 74 6.31 -20.27 -8.71
CA LEU A 74 6.44 -21.34 -9.71
C LEU A 74 7.87 -21.42 -10.28
N SER A 75 8.50 -20.27 -10.57
CA SER A 75 9.87 -20.24 -11.11
C SER A 75 10.93 -20.73 -10.11
N LEU A 76 10.70 -20.52 -8.81
CA LEU A 76 11.57 -21.01 -7.74
C LEU A 76 11.45 -22.53 -7.62
N LYS A 77 10.21 -23.04 -7.61
CA LYS A 77 9.96 -24.49 -7.53
C LYS A 77 10.55 -25.26 -8.72
N SER A 78 10.45 -24.72 -9.94
CA SER A 78 11.07 -25.35 -11.11
C SER A 78 12.60 -25.39 -11.06
N LYS A 79 13.22 -24.51 -10.27
CA LYS A 79 14.68 -24.43 -10.14
C LYS A 79 15.20 -25.49 -9.17
N ASP A 80 14.50 -25.68 -8.05
CA ASP A 80 14.80 -26.75 -7.08
C ASP A 80 14.66 -28.14 -7.72
N GLU A 81 13.62 -28.36 -8.55
CA GLU A 81 13.42 -29.64 -9.24
C GLU A 81 14.49 -29.93 -10.32
N SER A 82 15.20 -28.92 -10.85
CA SER A 82 16.25 -29.13 -11.85
C SER A 82 17.63 -29.44 -11.26
N GLU A 83 17.89 -29.06 -10.00
CA GLU A 83 19.18 -29.31 -9.34
C GLU A 83 19.29 -30.74 -8.77
N ASP A 84 18.17 -31.45 -8.60
CA ASP A 84 18.11 -32.84 -8.09
C ASP A 84 18.38 -33.93 -9.16
N TYR A 85 18.57 -33.58 -10.44
CA TYR A 85 18.76 -34.53 -11.54
C TYR A 85 20.18 -34.54 -12.17
N ASP A 86 21.14 -33.83 -11.57
CA ASP A 86 22.51 -33.64 -12.11
C ASP A 86 23.62 -34.40 -11.30
N ASP A 87 23.30 -35.53 -10.63
CA ASP A 87 24.27 -36.47 -10.00
C ASP A 87 24.30 -37.86 -10.70
#